data_AF-A0A3M1CWM4-F1
#
_entry.id   AF-A0A3M1CWM4-F1
#
_cell.length_a   1.000
_cell.length_b   1.000
_cell.length_c   1.000
_cell.angle_alpha   90.00
_cell.angle_beta   90.00
_cell.angle_gamma   90.00
#
_symmetry.space_group_name_H-M   'P 1'
#
loop_
_entity.id
_entity.type
_entity.pdbx_description
1 polymer ?
#
loop_
_entity_poly.entity_id
_entity_poly.type
_entity_poly.pdbx_seq_one_letter_code
_entity_poly.pdbx_strand_id
1 'polypeptide(L)'
;MNNQRYIVATFLALATLAGLTLRGLGLPLLASLEVADPQILGVVNASSLVSLLFGAVVFFGLLRNNAAYTFADEAITELRRTTWPDKEETVRSTAVVIGTTLFLAAALASYDFIWAKLTSFFLFTEA
;
A
#
# COMPACT_ATOMS: atom_id res chain seq x y z
N MET A 1 1.13 -24.07 18.13
CA MET A 1 2.25 -23.37 17.44
C MET A 1 2.18 -23.55 15.91
N ASN A 2 1.02 -23.35 15.26
CA ASN A 2 0.85 -23.65 13.82
C ASN A 2 1.10 -22.44 12.88
N ASN A 3 1.28 -21.24 13.45
CA ASN A 3 1.40 -19.98 12.69
C ASN A 3 2.84 -19.44 12.59
N GLN A 4 3.80 -20.03 13.31
CA GLN A 4 5.18 -19.52 13.42
C GLN A 4 5.85 -19.32 12.05
N ARG A 5 5.65 -20.25 11.10
CA ARG A 5 6.17 -20.13 9.73
C ARG A 5 5.68 -18.88 8.99
N TYR A 6 4.41 -18.51 9.19
CA TYR A 6 3.81 -17.34 8.54
C TYR A 6 4.27 -16.05 9.21
N ILE A 7 4.42 -16.03 10.53
CA ILE A 7 4.93 -14.87 11.28
C ILE A 7 6.37 -14.56 10.86
N VAL A 8 7.24 -15.57 10.84
CA VAL A 8 8.64 -15.41 10.42
C VAL A 8 8.73 -14.95 8.97
N ALA A 9 7.91 -15.51 8.07
CA ALA A 9 7.87 -15.08 6.67
C ALA A 9 7.43 -13.62 6.52
N THR A 10 6.38 -13.19 7.23
CA THR A 10 5.90 -11.80 7.21
C THR A 10 6.95 -10.84 7.76
N PHE A 11 7.62 -11.18 8.88
CA PHE A 11 8.66 -10.33 9.46
C PHE A 11 9.88 -10.25 8.57
N LEU A 12 10.24 -11.35 7.90
CA LEU A 12 11.32 -11.35 6.92
C LEU A 12 10.97 -10.45 5.72
N ALA A 13 9.75 -10.54 5.20
CA ALA A 13 9.29 -9.67 4.12
C ALA A 13 9.26 -8.18 4.52
N LEU A 14 8.81 -7.86 5.74
CA LEU A 14 8.83 -6.48 6.25
C LEU A 14 10.26 -5.97 6.43
N ALA A 15 11.16 -6.80 6.95
CA ALA A 15 12.56 -6.47 7.14
C ALA A 15 13.30 -6.24 5.81
N THR A 16 13.03 -7.07 4.79
CA THR A 16 13.62 -6.87 3.45
C THR A 16 13.07 -5.62 2.78
N LEU A 17 11.77 -5.36 2.90
CA LEU A 17 11.18 -4.10 2.42
C LEU A 17 11.78 -2.89 3.13
N ALA A 18 11.95 -2.93 4.45
CA ALA A 18 12.58 -1.86 5.23
C ALA A 18 14.05 -1.62 4.83
N GLY A 19 14.80 -2.69 4.53
CA GLY A 19 16.15 -2.58 3.96
C GLY A 19 16.13 -1.94 2.57
N LEU A 20 15.24 -2.39 1.69
CA LEU A 20 15.11 -1.87 0.32
C LEU A 20 14.69 -0.40 0.29
N THR A 21 13.77 0.02 1.17
CA THR A 21 13.39 1.42 1.29
C THR A 21 14.56 2.26 1.77
N LEU A 22 15.33 1.79 2.76
CA LEU A 22 16.53 2.50 3.22
C LEU A 22 17.57 2.63 2.10
N ARG A 23 17.77 1.59 1.28
CA ARG A 23 18.65 1.68 0.10
C ARG A 23 18.13 2.69 -0.91
N GLY A 24 16.84 2.64 -1.23
CA GLY A 24 16.19 3.56 -2.18
C GLY A 24 16.28 5.02 -1.75
N LEU A 25 16.22 5.29 -0.44
CA LEU A 25 16.40 6.63 0.13
C LEU A 25 17.88 7.02 0.28
N GLY A 26 18.75 6.06 0.57
CA GLY A 26 20.18 6.29 0.76
C GLY A 26 20.90 6.77 -0.50
N LEU A 27 20.49 6.27 -1.68
CA LEU A 27 21.11 6.65 -2.96
C LEU A 27 20.95 8.16 -3.29
N PRO A 28 19.74 8.77 -3.24
CA PRO A 28 19.58 10.21 -3.38
C PRO A 28 20.32 11.02 -2.32
N LEU A 29 20.35 10.55 -1.07
CA LEU A 29 21.04 11.24 0.02
C LEU A 29 22.55 11.30 -0.20
N LEU A 30 23.18 10.18 -0.57
CA LEU A 30 24.60 10.15 -0.90
C LEU A 30 24.94 10.99 -2.13
N ALA A 31 24.07 10.95 -3.16
CA ALA A 31 24.21 11.81 -4.34
C ALA A 31 24.13 13.30 -3.98
N SER A 32 23.24 13.68 -3.06
CA SER A 32 23.14 15.08 -2.60
C SER A 32 24.35 15.56 -1.79
N LEU A 33 25.14 14.63 -1.24
CA LEU A 33 26.38 14.91 -0.52
C LEU A 33 27.62 14.80 -1.42
N GLU A 34 27.44 14.63 -2.74
CA GLU A 34 28.49 14.36 -3.73
C GLU A 34 29.39 13.15 -3.40
N VAL A 35 28.94 12.28 -2.50
CA VAL A 35 29.66 11.07 -2.11
C VAL A 35 29.30 9.96 -3.10
N ALA A 36 30.25 9.60 -3.95
CA ALA A 36 30.11 8.42 -4.79
C ALA A 36 29.96 7.17 -3.92
N ASP A 37 28.94 6.35 -4.19
CA ASP A 37 28.66 5.12 -3.45
C ASP A 37 29.88 4.19 -3.52
N PRO A 38 30.66 4.02 -2.43
CA PRO A 38 31.90 3.29 -2.49
C PRO A 38 31.61 1.81 -2.74
N GLN A 39 32.25 1.25 -3.76
CA GLN A 39 32.22 -0.18 -4.03
C GLN A 39 33.18 -0.89 -3.08
N ILE A 40 32.62 -1.57 -2.09
CA ILE A 40 33.36 -2.39 -1.15
C ILE A 40 33.59 -3.75 -1.82
N LEU A 41 34.84 -4.23 -1.81
CA LEU A 41 35.26 -5.51 -2.42
C LEU A 41 35.02 -5.62 -3.95
N GLY A 42 34.79 -4.49 -4.65
CA GLY A 42 34.59 -4.45 -6.11
C GLY A 42 33.27 -5.06 -6.62
N VAL A 43 32.45 -5.63 -5.73
CA VAL A 43 31.20 -6.32 -6.07
C VAL A 43 29.99 -5.85 -5.26
N VAL A 44 30.18 -5.23 -4.09
CA VAL A 44 29.08 -4.81 -3.21
C VAL A 44 29.17 -3.33 -2.86
N ASN A 45 28.12 -2.58 -3.15
CA ASN A 45 28.03 -1.18 -2.76
C ASN A 45 27.91 -1.04 -1.23
N ALA A 46 28.51 0.00 -0.66
CA ALA A 46 28.37 0.32 0.77
C ALA A 46 26.89 0.49 1.16
N SER A 47 26.10 1.14 0.31
CA SER A 47 24.65 1.31 0.50
C SER A 47 23.90 -0.02 0.61
N SER A 48 24.29 -1.02 -0.18
CA SER A 48 23.69 -2.36 -0.14
C SER A 48 24.00 -3.07 1.17
N LEU A 49 25.24 -2.97 1.68
CA LEU A 49 25.62 -3.55 2.97
C LEU A 49 24.87 -2.91 4.14
N VAL A 50 24.80 -1.58 4.18
CA VAL A 50 24.05 -0.86 5.22
C VAL A 50 22.57 -1.26 5.19
N SER A 51 21.97 -1.33 4.00
CA SER A 51 20.57 -1.73 3.85
C SER A 51 20.30 -3.16 4.34
N LEU A 52 21.23 -4.09 4.09
CA LEU A 52 21.11 -5.48 4.51
C LEU A 52 21.28 -5.62 6.03
N LEU A 53 22.25 -4.91 6.62
CA LEU A 53 22.42 -4.88 8.07
C LEU A 53 21.20 -4.26 8.75
N PHE A 54 20.66 -3.17 8.22
CA PHE A 54 19.45 -2.56 8.74
C PHE A 54 18.27 -3.52 8.67
N GLY A 55 18.07 -4.21 7.54
CA GLY A 55 17.06 -5.26 7.41
C GLY A 55 17.22 -6.37 8.46
N ALA A 56 18.45 -6.85 8.68
CA ALA A 56 18.72 -7.84 9.72
C ALA A 56 18.38 -7.33 11.13
N VAL A 57 18.76 -6.10 11.47
CA VAL A 57 18.43 -5.46 12.76
C VAL A 57 16.92 -5.36 12.95
N VAL A 58 16.19 -4.92 11.92
CA VAL A 58 14.72 -4.83 11.95
C VAL A 58 14.10 -6.22 12.15
N PHE A 59 14.58 -7.24 11.43
CA PHE A 59 14.08 -8.60 11.56
C PHE A 59 14.24 -9.16 12.98
N PHE A 60 15.44 -9.06 13.55
CA PHE A 60 15.69 -9.51 14.91
C PHE A 60 14.95 -8.66 15.95
N GLY A 61 14.81 -7.35 15.71
CA GLY A 61 14.01 -6.45 16.54
C GLY A 61 12.53 -6.85 16.59
N LEU A 62 11.94 -7.20 15.45
CA LEU A 62 10.56 -7.68 15.36
C LEU A 62 10.37 -9.02 16.06
N LEU A 63 11.31 -9.96 15.90
CA LEU A 63 11.27 -11.25 16.60
C LEU A 63 11.42 -11.13 18.11
N ARG A 64 12.20 -10.15 18.58
CA ARG A 64 12.42 -9.89 20.01
C ARG A 64 11.22 -9.21 20.66
N ASN A 65 10.41 -8.48 19.88
CA ASN A 65 9.28 -7.74 20.40
C ASN A 65 8.04 -8.63 20.55
N ASN A 66 7.72 -9.00 21.79
CA ASN A 66 6.55 -9.81 22.13
C ASN A 66 5.23 -9.21 21.61
N ALA A 67 5.06 -7.89 21.67
CA ALA A 67 3.83 -7.24 21.22
C ALA A 67 3.62 -7.40 19.70
N ALA A 68 4.69 -7.22 18.92
CA ALA A 68 4.65 -7.40 17.47
C ALA A 68 4.35 -8.86 17.10
N TYR A 69 4.97 -9.82 17.81
CA TYR A 69 4.76 -11.24 17.58
C TYR A 69 3.32 -11.67 17.89
N THR A 70 2.78 -11.27 19.06
CA THR A 70 1.40 -11.57 19.45
C THR A 70 0.40 -10.96 18.46
N PHE A 71 0.60 -9.70 18.06
CA PHE A 71 -0.25 -9.04 17.08
C PHE A 71 -0.27 -9.80 15.74
N ALA A 72 0.88 -10.25 15.26
CA ALA A 72 0.96 -11.01 14.01
C ALA A 72 0.23 -12.36 14.13
N ASP A 73 0.33 -13.05 15.26
CA ASP A 73 -0.37 -14.31 15.49
C ASP A 73 -1.90 -14.13 15.55
N GLU A 74 -2.36 -13.09 16.23
CA GLU A 74 -3.78 -12.71 16.29
C GLU A 74 -4.32 -12.35 14.91
N ALA A 75 -3.62 -11.51 14.15
CA ALA A 75 -4.01 -11.13 12.80
C ALA A 75 -4.12 -12.36 11.87
N ILE A 76 -3.17 -13.29 11.91
CA ILE A 76 -3.22 -14.51 11.11
C ILE A 76 -4.39 -15.41 11.54
N THR A 77 -4.66 -15.48 12.84
CA THR A 77 -5.77 -16.28 13.38
C THR A 77 -7.11 -15.70 12.94
N GLU A 78 -7.25 -14.38 12.93
CA GLU A 78 -8.47 -13.71 12.51
C GLU A 78 -8.68 -13.79 10.99
N LEU A 79 -7.61 -13.64 10.20
CA LEU A 79 -7.65 -13.82 8.74
C LEU A 79 -8.12 -15.22 8.31
N ARG A 80 -7.91 -16.25 9.15
CA ARG A 80 -8.41 -17.61 8.89
C ARG A 80 -9.90 -17.77 9.18
N ARG A 81 -10.47 -16.90 10.00
CA ARG A 81 -11.91 -16.89 10.31
C ARG A 81 -12.70 -16.11 9.27
N THR A 82 -12.03 -15.23 8.53
CA THR A 82 -12.66 -14.47 7.46
C THR A 82 -13.06 -15.40 6.32
N THR A 83 -14.36 -15.46 6.03
CA THR A 83 -14.90 -16.12 4.84
C THR A 83 -14.65 -15.21 3.64
N TRP A 84 -13.68 -15.56 2.80
CA TRP A 84 -13.41 -14.84 1.57
C TRP A 84 -14.54 -15.11 0.56
N PRO A 85 -15.03 -14.07 -0.13
CA PRO A 85 -16.17 -14.20 -1.03
C PRO A 85 -15.80 -15.05 -2.24
N ASP A 86 -16.76 -15.84 -2.71
CA ASP A 86 -16.61 -16.55 -3.97
C ASP A 86 -16.63 -15.57 -5.16
N LYS A 87 -16.16 -16.05 -6.32
CA LYS A 87 -16.12 -15.24 -7.55
C LYS A 87 -17.49 -14.67 -7.91
N GLU A 88 -18.55 -15.47 -7.73
CA GLU A 88 -19.93 -15.06 -8.02
C GLU A 88 -20.42 -13.95 -7.09
N GLU A 89 -20.13 -14.07 -5.79
CA GLU A 89 -20.47 -13.03 -4.80
C GLU A 89 -19.73 -11.72 -5.10
N THR A 90 -18.45 -11.83 -5.45
CA THR A 90 -17.60 -10.68 -5.82
C THR A 90 -18.16 -9.95 -7.04
N VAL A 91 -18.55 -10.70 -8.09
CA VAL A 91 -19.14 -10.12 -9.31
C VAL A 91 -20.48 -9.47 -9.00
N ARG A 92 -21.34 -10.12 -8.21
CA ARG A 92 -22.65 -9.59 -7.83
C ARG A 92 -22.52 -8.28 -7.04
N SER A 93 -21.63 -8.22 -6.05
CA SER A 93 -21.36 -7.00 -5.28
C SER A 93 -20.81 -5.88 -6.16
N THR A 94 -19.88 -6.20 -7.06
CA THR A 94 -19.30 -5.22 -7.99
C THR A 94 -20.35 -4.68 -8.96
N ALA A 95 -21.23 -5.55 -9.49
CA ALA A 95 -22.31 -5.14 -10.39
C ALA A 95 -23.27 -4.16 -9.72
N VAL A 96 -23.60 -4.37 -8.44
CA VAL A 96 -24.42 -3.43 -7.66
C VAL A 96 -23.73 -2.08 -7.54
N VAL A 97 -22.44 -2.04 -7.19
CA VAL A 97 -21.68 -0.79 -7.06
C VAL A 97 -21.60 -0.04 -8.40
N ILE A 98 -21.36 -0.74 -9.50
CA ILE A 98 -21.35 -0.13 -10.84
C ILE A 98 -22.74 0.44 -11.18
N GLY A 99 -23.80 -0.31 -10.89
CA GLY A 99 -25.17 0.15 -11.13
C GLY A 99 -25.52 1.41 -10.32
N THR A 100 -25.20 1.43 -9.02
CA THR A 100 -25.50 2.58 -8.16
C THR A 100 -24.67 3.81 -8.53
N THR A 101 -23.38 3.63 -8.86
CA THR A 101 -22.52 4.74 -9.28
C THR A 101 -22.94 5.33 -10.63
N LEU A 102 -23.32 4.50 -11.61
CA LEU A 102 -23.87 4.97 -12.88
C LEU A 102 -25.19 5.72 -12.70
N PHE A 103 -26.08 5.22 -11.84
CA PHE A 103 -27.34 5.89 -11.54
C PHE A 103 -27.11 7.28 -10.92
N LEU A 104 -26.22 7.38 -9.92
CA LEU A 104 -25.88 8.66 -9.29
C LEU A 104 -25.23 9.60 -10.30
N ALA A 105 -24.29 9.13 -11.12
CA ALA A 105 -23.65 9.92 -12.15
C ALA A 105 -24.66 10.47 -13.17
N ALA A 106 -25.63 9.64 -13.60
CA ALA A 106 -26.69 10.07 -14.50
C ALA A 106 -27.63 11.11 -13.87
N ALA A 107 -27.98 10.95 -12.58
CA ALA A 107 -28.79 11.91 -11.84
C ALA A 107 -28.08 13.27 -11.70
N LEU A 108 -26.80 13.26 -11.33
CA LEU A 108 -25.95 14.46 -11.26
C LEU A 108 -25.82 15.13 -12.63
N ALA A 109 -25.49 14.37 -13.68
CA ALA A 109 -25.38 14.92 -15.03
C ALA A 109 -26.70 15.54 -15.51
N SER A 110 -27.84 14.94 -15.16
CA SER A 110 -29.16 15.48 -15.48
C SER A 110 -29.41 16.81 -14.74
N TYR A 111 -29.07 16.88 -13.46
CA TYR A 111 -29.14 18.11 -12.67
C TYR A 111 -28.28 19.21 -13.31
N ASP A 112 -27.00 18.93 -13.56
CA ASP A 112 -26.07 19.90 -14.16
C ASP A 112 -26.58 20.42 -15.51
N PHE A 113 -27.11 19.54 -16.35
CA PHE A 113 -27.63 19.93 -17.65
C PHE A 113 -28.88 20.82 -17.57
N ILE A 114 -29.79 20.52 -16.65
CA ILE A 114 -31.00 21.33 -16.41
C ILE A 114 -30.61 22.72 -15.91
N TRP A 115 -29.70 22.80 -14.94
CA TRP A 115 -29.25 24.09 -14.39
C TRP A 115 -28.42 24.90 -15.37
N ALA A 116 -27.59 24.26 -16.19
CA ALA A 116 -26.86 24.94 -17.26
C ALA A 116 -27.83 25.60 -18.26
N LYS A 117 -28.92 24.89 -18.64
CA LYS A 117 -29.95 25.44 -19.52
C LYS A 117 -30.78 26.55 -18.87
N LEU A 118 -31.20 26.37 -17.62
CA LEU A 118 -31.94 27.40 -16.87
C LEU A 118 -31.11 28.66 -16.71
N THR A 119 -29.85 28.53 -16.28
CA THR A 119 -28.97 29.68 -16.05
C THR A 119 -28.66 30.39 -17.37
N SER A 120 -28.40 29.66 -18.45
CA SER A 120 -28.15 30.28 -19.75
C SER A 120 -29.39 31.00 -20.31
N PHE A 121 -30.59 30.45 -20.13
CA PHE A 121 -31.81 31.14 -20.48
C PHE A 121 -31.99 32.43 -19.67
N PHE A 122 -31.98 32.36 -18.34
CA PHE A 122 -32.22 33.55 -17.51
C PHE A 122 -31.14 34.63 -17.63
N LEU A 123 -29.87 34.26 -17.80
CA LEU A 123 -28.74 35.20 -17.75
C LEU A 123 -28.37 35.79 -19.13
N PHE A 124 -28.72 35.11 -20.23
CA PHE A 124 -28.41 35.58 -21.60
C PHE A 124 -29.66 35.89 -22.45
N THR A 125 -30.89 35.68 -21.96
CA THR A 125 -32.11 36.01 -22.73
C THR A 125 -32.61 37.44 -22.52
N GLU A 126 -32.01 38.23 -21.63
CA GLU A 126 -32.23 39.68 -21.55
C GLU A 126 -31.04 40.45 -22.18
N ALA A 127 -30.98 40.42 -23.51
CA ALA A 127 -30.25 41.38 -24.35
C ALA A 127 -30.94 41.50 -25.71
#